data_AF-A0A7X7EQS8-F1
#
_entry.id   AF-A0A7X7EQS8-F1
#
_cell.length_a   1.000
_cell.length_b   1.000
_cell.length_c   1.000
_cell.angle_alpha   90.00
_cell.angle_beta   90.00
_cell.angle_gamma   90.00
#
_symmetry.space_group_name_H-M   'P 1'
#
loop_
_entity.id
_entity.type
_entity.pdbx_description
1 polymer ?
#
loop_
_entity_poly.entity_id
_entity_poly.type
_entity_poly.pdbx_seq_one_letter_code
_entity_poly.pdbx_strand_id
1 'polypeptide(L)'
;MNKLSAYIRLIRPFHWSKNIFVFAALIFAQQNQLFNLEKILSTFYAFGCFCFLSSFAYVINDIHDVELDRQHPKKKFRPLACGQIGMGAAWFLVVGLLVLGLGGSFALN
;
A
#
# COMPACT_ATOMS: atom_id res chain seq x y z
N MET A 1 -3.60 -20.56 -7.77
CA MET A 1 -3.69 -19.54 -6.69
C MET A 1 -5.14 -19.15 -6.53
N ASN A 2 -5.64 -19.06 -5.29
CA ASN A 2 -6.99 -18.51 -5.06
C ASN A 2 -6.98 -16.99 -5.33
N LYS A 3 -8.12 -16.41 -5.71
CA LYS A 3 -8.20 -14.98 -6.07
C LYS A 3 -7.67 -14.07 -4.96
N LEU A 4 -7.93 -14.40 -3.70
CA LEU A 4 -7.47 -13.63 -2.53
C LEU A 4 -5.93 -13.51 -2.47
N SER A 5 -5.21 -14.61 -2.66
CA SER A 5 -3.74 -14.58 -2.67
C SER A 5 -3.16 -13.69 -3.76
N ALA A 6 -3.84 -13.59 -4.92
CA ALA A 6 -3.42 -12.70 -6.00
C ALA A 6 -3.54 -11.23 -5.59
N TYR A 7 -4.63 -10.84 -4.91
CA TYR A 7 -4.81 -9.48 -4.41
C TYR A 7 -3.80 -9.12 -3.32
N ILE A 8 -3.54 -10.04 -2.38
CA ILE A 8 -2.52 -9.84 -1.33
C ILE A 8 -1.14 -9.63 -1.99
N ARG A 9 -0.80 -10.43 -3.00
CA ARG A 9 0.48 -10.28 -3.72
C ARG A 9 0.55 -8.96 -4.50
N LEU A 10 -0.58 -8.49 -5.02
CA LEU A 10 -0.67 -7.24 -5.77
C LEU A 10 -0.50 -5.99 -4.89
N ILE A 11 -1.08 -5.97 -3.69
CA ILE A 11 -0.92 -4.84 -2.75
C ILE A 11 0.44 -4.83 -2.02
N ARG A 12 1.19 -5.94 -2.09
CA ARG A 12 2.59 -6.07 -1.59
C ARG A 12 2.77 -5.70 -0.11
N PRO A 13 2.07 -6.35 0.83
CA PRO A 13 2.20 -6.06 2.25
C PRO A 13 3.62 -6.25 2.79
N PHE A 14 4.40 -7.15 2.17
CA PHE A 14 5.82 -7.32 2.50
C PHE A 14 6.64 -6.03 2.32
N HIS A 15 6.23 -5.13 1.43
CA HIS A 15 6.89 -3.83 1.22
C HIS A 15 6.46 -2.76 2.22
N TRP A 16 5.43 -2.99 3.04
CA TRP A 16 4.95 -2.02 4.02
C TRP A 16 5.99 -1.70 5.10
N SER A 17 6.96 -2.59 5.31
CA SER A 17 8.12 -2.33 6.17
C SER A 17 8.89 -1.07 5.77
N LYS A 18 8.87 -0.68 4.49
CA LYS A 18 9.49 0.57 4.01
C LYS A 18 8.81 1.83 4.55
N ASN A 19 7.56 1.72 5.00
CA ASN A 19 6.82 2.84 5.58
C ASN A 19 7.13 3.04 7.07
N ILE A 20 8.04 2.26 7.67
CA ILE A 20 8.41 2.40 9.09
C ILE A 20 8.98 3.79 9.41
N PHE A 21 9.47 4.53 8.41
CA PHE A 21 9.89 5.92 8.56
C PHE A 21 8.79 6.87 9.05
N VAL A 22 7.51 6.51 8.90
CA VAL A 22 6.39 7.27 9.51
C VAL A 22 6.56 7.39 11.02
N PHE A 23 7.10 6.37 11.68
CA PHE A 23 7.34 6.38 13.14
C PHE A 23 8.48 7.32 13.55
N ALA A 24 9.38 7.71 12.63
CA ALA A 24 10.44 8.66 12.94
C ALA A 24 9.85 10.01 13.43
N ALA A 25 8.71 10.43 12.87
CA ALA A 25 8.03 11.65 13.30
C ALA A 25 7.63 11.61 14.79
N LEU A 26 7.22 10.43 15.30
CA LEU A 26 6.88 10.24 16.72
C LEU A 26 8.14 10.22 17.60
N ILE A 27 9.22 9.58 17.13
CA ILE A 27 10.50 9.47 17.87
C ILE A 27 11.15 10.83 18.06
N PHE A 28 11.13 11.66 17.03
CA PHE A 28 11.74 12.99 17.05
C PHE A 28 10.77 14.11 17.46
N ALA A 29 9.53 13.77 17.81
CA ALA A 29 8.59 14.74 18.35
C ALA A 29 9.14 15.34 19.65
N GLN A 30 9.06 16.66 19.79
CA GLN A 30 9.40 17.34 21.04
C GLN A 30 8.46 16.90 22.17
N GLN A 31 8.85 17.11 23.43
CA GLN A 31 8.01 16.89 24.62
C GLN A 31 7.63 15.42 24.91
N ASN A 32 8.51 14.47 24.58
CA ASN A 32 8.39 13.07 25.02
C ASN A 32 7.04 12.41 24.63
N GLN A 33 6.51 12.73 23.44
CA GLN A 33 5.25 12.19 22.92
C GLN A 33 5.25 10.67 22.73
N LEU A 34 6.41 10.03 22.86
CA LEU A 34 6.58 8.58 22.84
C LEU A 34 5.78 7.85 23.94
N PHE A 35 5.36 8.54 24.99
CA PHE A 35 4.51 8.00 26.05
C PHE A 35 3.05 8.46 25.95
N ASN A 36 2.72 9.28 24.94
CA ASN A 36 1.36 9.72 24.70
C ASN A 36 0.62 8.68 23.85
N LEU A 37 -0.28 7.91 24.49
CA LEU A 37 -1.05 6.86 23.83
C LEU A 37 -1.82 7.36 22.60
N GLU A 38 -2.36 8.57 22.66
CA GLU A 38 -3.09 9.18 21.54
C GLU A 38 -2.17 9.39 20.32
N LYS A 39 -0.94 9.88 20.53
CA LYS A 39 0.04 10.09 19.46
C LYS A 39 0.60 8.77 18.93
N ILE A 40 0.78 7.77 19.79
CA ILE A 40 1.15 6.41 19.36
C ILE A 40 0.07 5.85 18.43
N LEU A 41 -1.20 5.85 18.85
CA LEU A 41 -2.31 5.34 18.06
C LEU A 41 -2.47 6.10 16.73
N SER A 42 -2.36 7.43 16.76
CA SER A 42 -2.38 8.27 15.56
C SER A 42 -1.24 7.93 14.60
N THR A 43 -0.04 7.62 15.11
CA THR A 43 1.11 7.22 14.29
C THR A 43 0.91 5.85 13.65
N PHE A 44 0.35 4.87 14.37
CA PHE A 44 -0.01 3.57 13.80
C PHE A 44 -1.10 3.71 12.72
N TYR A 45 -2.08 4.58 12.95
CA TYR A 45 -3.12 4.87 11.97
C TYR A 45 -2.54 5.55 10.72
N ALA A 46 -1.65 6.53 10.89
CA ALA A 46 -0.91 7.16 9.81
C ALA A 46 -0.08 6.13 9.02
N PHE A 47 0.62 5.23 9.71
CA PHE A 47 1.34 4.13 9.07
C PHE A 47 0.42 3.27 8.20
N GLY A 48 -0.77 2.92 8.69
CA GLY A 48 -1.79 2.22 7.92
C GLY A 48 -2.21 2.97 6.65
N CYS A 49 -2.45 4.28 6.75
CA CYS A 49 -2.76 5.13 5.60
C CYS A 49 -1.62 5.13 4.56
N PHE A 50 -0.37 5.27 5.02
CA PHE A 50 0.81 5.18 4.15
C PHE A 50 0.98 3.80 3.50
N CYS A 51 0.60 2.72 4.19
CA CYS A 51 0.57 1.38 3.59
C CYS A 51 -0.40 1.31 2.42
N PHE A 52 -1.61 1.84 2.56
CA PHE A 52 -2.58 1.88 1.46
C PHE A 52 -2.11 2.75 0.29
N LEU A 53 -1.53 3.93 0.55
CA LEU A 53 -0.99 4.81 -0.50
C LEU A 53 0.21 4.18 -1.23
N SER A 54 1.08 3.50 -0.51
CA SER A 54 2.21 2.76 -1.09
C SER A 54 1.72 1.59 -1.96
N SER A 55 0.74 0.83 -1.48
CA SER A 55 0.07 -0.21 -2.27
C SER A 55 -0.59 0.37 -3.52
N PHE A 56 -1.30 1.50 -3.42
CA PHE A 56 -1.87 2.22 -4.56
C PHE A 56 -0.82 2.48 -5.65
N ALA A 57 0.33 3.04 -5.27
CA ALA A 57 1.41 3.33 -6.20
C ALA A 57 1.98 2.05 -6.83
N TYR A 58 2.12 0.96 -6.06
CA TYR A 58 2.55 -0.33 -6.61
C TYR A 58 1.55 -0.92 -7.59
N VAL A 59 0.24 -0.82 -7.33
CA VAL A 59 -0.77 -1.32 -8.27
C VAL A 59 -0.78 -0.50 -9.55
N ILE A 60 -0.66 0.83 -9.48
CA ILE A 60 -0.52 1.68 -10.67
C ILE A 60 0.71 1.29 -11.49
N ASN A 61 1.84 1.05 -10.84
CA ASN A 61 3.05 0.61 -11.54
C ASN A 61 2.83 -0.74 -12.24
N ASP A 62 2.18 -1.71 -11.59
CA ASP A 62 1.89 -3.01 -12.20
C ASP A 62 0.85 -2.91 -13.33
N ILE A 63 -0.05 -1.92 -13.29
CA ILE A 63 -0.97 -1.59 -14.40
C ILE A 63 -0.20 -1.03 -15.59
N HIS A 64 0.70 -0.08 -15.35
CA HIS A 64 1.48 0.57 -16.40
C HIS A 64 2.49 -0.39 -17.04
N ASP A 65 3.15 -1.20 -16.23
CA ASP A 65 4.19 -2.14 -16.65
C ASP A 65 3.62 -3.46 -17.18
N VAL A 66 2.29 -3.64 -17.24
CA VAL A 66 1.66 -4.96 -17.49
C VAL A 66 2.18 -5.66 -18.75
N GLU A 67 2.39 -4.91 -19.83
CA GLU A 67 2.85 -5.47 -21.11
C GLU A 67 4.35 -5.80 -21.08
N LEU A 68 5.16 -4.95 -20.45
CA LEU A 68 6.58 -5.22 -20.23
C LEU A 68 6.79 -6.42 -19.30
N ASP A 69 5.97 -6.52 -18.25
CA ASP A 69 6.02 -7.60 -17.28
C ASP A 69 5.68 -8.94 -17.91
N ARG A 70 4.75 -9.00 -18.88
CA ARG A 70 4.43 -10.23 -19.64
C ARG A 70 5.63 -10.81 -20.37
N GLN A 71 6.51 -9.95 -20.88
CA GLN A 71 7.70 -10.35 -21.65
C GLN A 71 8.88 -10.71 -20.74
N HIS A 72 8.84 -10.30 -19.46
CA HIS A 72 9.94 -10.49 -18.53
C HIS A 72 9.97 -11.91 -17.92
N PRO A 73 11.13 -12.59 -17.84
CA PRO A 73 11.23 -13.99 -17.41
C PRO A 73 10.66 -14.29 -16.01
N LYS A 74 10.88 -13.39 -15.05
CA LYS A 74 10.34 -13.48 -13.67
C LYS A 74 9.03 -12.71 -13.43
N LYS A 75 8.86 -11.50 -13.98
CA LYS A 75 7.70 -10.63 -13.70
C LYS A 75 6.43 -11.04 -14.43
N LYS A 76 6.51 -11.90 -15.46
CA LYS A 76 5.34 -12.44 -16.17
C LYS A 76 4.35 -13.18 -15.28
N PHE A 77 4.78 -13.62 -14.09
CA PHE A 77 3.95 -14.29 -13.08
C PHE A 77 3.26 -13.33 -12.10
N ARG A 78 3.41 -12.00 -12.29
CA ARG A 78 2.67 -11.00 -11.51
C ARG A 78 1.17 -11.11 -11.81
N PRO A 79 0.28 -10.89 -10.82
CA PRO A 79 -1.16 -11.11 -10.97
C PRO A 79 -1.81 -10.43 -12.19
N LEU A 80 -1.37 -9.22 -12.56
CA LEU A 80 -1.88 -8.52 -13.74
C LEU A 80 -1.28 -9.08 -15.04
N ALA A 81 0.04 -9.28 -15.08
CA ALA A 81 0.74 -9.75 -16.26
C ALA A 81 0.24 -11.14 -16.72
N CYS A 82 0.04 -12.07 -15.78
CA CYS A 82 -0.50 -13.41 -16.08
C CYS A 82 -2.03 -13.50 -16.12
N GLY A 83 -2.74 -12.38 -15.99
CA GLY A 83 -4.21 -12.32 -16.11
C GLY A 83 -5.00 -12.91 -14.94
N GLN A 84 -4.37 -13.11 -13.77
CA GLN A 84 -5.09 -13.55 -12.57
C GLN A 84 -6.04 -12.48 -12.01
N ILE A 85 -5.70 -11.21 -12.19
CA ILE A 85 -6.54 -10.06 -11.87
C ILE A 85 -6.76 -9.26 -13.14
N GLY A 86 -8.02 -9.01 -13.50
CA GLY A 86 -8.37 -8.21 -14.66
C GLY A 86 -8.13 -6.71 -14.43
N MET A 87 -7.91 -5.97 -15.52
CA MET A 87 -7.58 -4.54 -15.46
C MET A 87 -8.65 -3.70 -14.74
N GLY A 88 -9.94 -3.99 -14.96
CA GLY A 88 -11.02 -3.27 -14.26
C GLY A 88 -10.98 -3.47 -12.74
N ALA A 89 -10.68 -4.69 -12.29
CA ALA A 89 -10.53 -4.98 -10.86
C ALA A 89 -9.28 -4.33 -10.26
N ALA A 90 -8.19 -4.25 -11.03
CA ALA A 90 -6.99 -3.53 -10.61
C ALA A 90 -7.26 -2.03 -10.43
N TRP A 91 -7.95 -1.39 -11.37
CA TRP A 91 -8.36 0.02 -11.24
C TRP A 91 -9.33 0.27 -10.08
N PHE A 92 -10.28 -0.64 -9.86
CA PHE A 92 -11.16 -0.56 -8.68
C PHE A 92 -10.35 -0.62 -7.38
N LEU A 93 -9.37 -1.52 -7.31
CA LEU A 93 -8.46 -1.62 -6.17
C LEU A 93 -7.62 -0.35 -5.97
N VAL A 94 -7.12 0.26 -7.06
CA VAL A 94 -6.41 1.55 -7.03
C VAL A 94 -7.28 2.62 -6.37
N VAL A 95 -8.52 2.79 -6.84
CA VAL A 95 -9.45 3.78 -6.27
C VAL A 95 -9.73 3.47 -4.79
N GLY A 96 -10.00 2.21 -4.44
CA GLY A 96 -10.23 1.81 -3.05
C GLY A 96 -9.05 2.11 -2.13
N LEU A 97 -7.82 1.80 -2.55
CA LEU A 97 -6.61 2.08 -1.79
C LEU A 97 -6.37 3.59 -1.64
N LEU A 98 -6.64 4.37 -2.68
CA LEU A 98 -6.51 5.83 -2.64
C LEU A 98 -7.52 6.45 -1.66
N VAL A 99 -8.78 6.03 -1.72
CA VAL A 99 -9.84 6.49 -0.82
C VAL A 99 -9.53 6.08 0.63
N LEU A 100 -9.08 4.86 0.88
CA LEU A 100 -8.71 4.44 2.23
C LEU A 100 -7.48 5.19 2.77
N GLY A 101 -6.46 5.39 1.93
CA GLY A 101 -5.24 6.09 2.32
C GLY A 101 -5.44 7.59 2.55
N LEU A 102 -5.95 8.31 1.54
CA LEU A 102 -6.20 9.76 1.64
C LEU A 102 -7.42 10.07 2.51
N GLY A 103 -8.52 9.33 2.34
CA GLY A 103 -9.73 9.50 3.14
C GLY A 103 -9.46 9.26 4.63
N GLY A 104 -8.73 8.19 4.96
CA GLY A 104 -8.28 7.93 6.32
C GLY A 104 -7.43 9.05 6.89
N SER A 105 -6.56 9.66 6.08
CA SER A 105 -5.69 10.74 6.55
C SER A 105 -6.44 11.97 7.09
N PHE A 106 -7.68 12.22 6.68
CA PHE A 106 -8.49 13.31 7.22
C PHE A 106 -8.85 13.11 8.70
N ALA A 107 -8.90 11.87 9.18
CA ALA A 107 -9.17 11.55 10.58
C ALA A 107 -7.95 11.79 11.51
N LEU A 108 -6.80 12.19 10.95
CA LEU A 108 -5.59 12.53 11.71
C LEU A 108 -5.46 14.04 12.02
N ASN A 109 -6.42 14.86 11.56
CA ASN A 109 -6.52 16.29 11.88
C ASN A 109 -7.49 16.52 13.04
#